data_AF-Q9XZ82-F1
#
_entry.id   AF-Q9XZ82-F1
#
_cell.length_a   1.000
_cell.length_b   1.000
_cell.length_c   1.000
_cell.angle_alpha   90.00
_cell.angle_beta   90.00
_cell.angle_gamma   90.00
#
_symmetry.space_group_name_H-M   'P 1'
#
loop_
_entity.id
_entity.type
_entity.pdbx_description
1 polymer ?
#
loop_
_entity_poly.entity_id
_entity_poly.type
_entity_poly.pdbx_seq_one_letter_code
_entity_poly.pdbx_strand_id
1 'polypeptide(L)'
;DIGDIVRGRDLYRGNNRENDKLEKKLKGYFKKIYDNLVEKKKEEAEADYKDDAPDFYQLREDWWALNRQDVWKAITCDAHDSRYRKMGADGSITESAMRQCRNVADVPTNFDYVPQYLC
;
A
#
# COMPACT_ATOMS: atom_id res chain seq x y z
N ASP A 1 -6.33 -5.40 1.13
CA ASP A 1 -6.25 -6.02 -0.23
C ASP A 1 -5.16 -5.45 -1.12
N ILE A 2 -5.38 -4.39 -1.91
CA ILE A 2 -4.35 -3.90 -2.87
C ILE A 2 -3.03 -3.57 -2.14
N GLY A 3 -3.10 -2.91 -0.98
CA GLY A 3 -1.93 -2.66 -0.15
C GLY A 3 -1.25 -3.93 0.36
N ASP A 4 -2.01 -4.98 0.69
CA ASP A 4 -1.44 -6.26 1.15
C ASP A 4 -0.75 -7.00 0.01
N ILE A 5 -1.28 -6.95 -1.21
CA ILE A 5 -0.64 -7.51 -2.41
C ILE A 5 0.68 -6.80 -2.70
N VAL A 6 0.69 -5.46 -2.69
CA VAL A 6 1.90 -4.67 -2.94
C VAL A 6 2.97 -4.96 -1.89
N ARG A 7 2.56 -5.15 -0.63
CA ARG A 7 3.45 -5.40 0.52
C ARG A 7 3.80 -6.88 0.75
N GLY A 8 3.24 -7.80 -0.03
CA GLY A 8 3.47 -9.23 0.14
C GLY A 8 2.81 -9.85 1.38
N ARG A 9 1.77 -9.19 1.94
CA ARG A 9 0.97 -9.66 3.08
C ARG A 9 -0.35 -10.33 2.69
N ASP A 10 -0.67 -10.36 1.40
CA ASP A 10 -1.92 -10.94 0.92
C ASP A 10 -1.99 -12.45 1.21
N LEU A 11 -3.10 -12.87 1.83
CA LEU A 11 -3.34 -14.24 2.27
C LEU A 11 -4.06 -15.09 1.20
N TYR A 12 -4.45 -14.50 0.06
CA TYR A 12 -5.20 -15.21 -0.97
C TYR A 12 -4.32 -16.23 -1.71
N ARG A 13 -4.61 -17.52 -1.46
CA ARG A 13 -3.91 -18.68 -2.06
C ARG A 13 -4.76 -19.40 -3.13
N GLY A 14 -5.59 -18.65 -3.87
CA GLY A 14 -6.48 -19.19 -4.89
C GLY A 14 -5.74 -19.74 -6.12
N ASN A 15 -5.82 -19.05 -7.25
CA ASN A 15 -5.10 -19.45 -8.46
C ASN A 15 -3.58 -19.23 -8.30
N ASN A 16 -2.91 -20.16 -7.63
CA ASN A 16 -1.50 -20.07 -7.24
C ASN A 16 -0.60 -19.67 -8.42
N ARG A 17 -0.89 -20.15 -9.63
CA ARG A 17 -0.09 -19.84 -10.82
C ARG A 17 -0.12 -18.36 -11.21
N GLU A 18 -1.25 -17.66 -11.00
CA GLU A 18 -1.36 -16.23 -11.30
C GLU A 18 -0.77 -15.39 -10.17
N ASN A 19 -1.03 -15.77 -8.92
CA ASN A 19 -0.50 -15.10 -7.74
C ASN A 19 1.04 -15.19 -7.72
N ASP A 20 1.62 -16.35 -8.02
CA ASP A 20 3.08 -16.53 -8.10
C ASP A 20 3.70 -15.68 -9.22
N LYS A 21 3.00 -15.56 -10.36
CA LYS A 21 3.48 -14.71 -11.47
C LYS A 21 3.46 -13.23 -11.10
N LEU A 22 2.41 -12.78 -10.42
CA LEU A 22 2.28 -11.41 -9.95
C LEU A 22 3.36 -11.10 -8.91
N GLU A 23 3.50 -11.96 -7.91
CA GLU A 23 4.48 -11.79 -6.84
C GLU A 23 5.92 -11.81 -7.37
N LYS A 24 6.22 -12.70 -8.32
CA LYS A 24 7.53 -12.72 -9.00
C LYS A 24 7.81 -11.43 -9.76
N LYS A 25 6.79 -10.83 -10.40
CA LYS A 25 6.94 -9.53 -11.08
C LYS A 25 7.16 -8.40 -10.08
N LEU A 26 6.41 -8.39 -8.98
CA LEU A 26 6.56 -7.37 -7.93
C LEU A 26 7.97 -7.43 -7.31
N LYS A 27 8.45 -8.61 -6.90
CA LYS A 27 9.84 -8.78 -6.43
C LYS A 27 10.85 -8.28 -7.46
N GLY A 28 10.63 -8.55 -8.75
CA GLY A 28 11.47 -8.05 -9.83
C GLY A 28 11.48 -6.52 -9.97
N TYR A 29 10.34 -5.85 -9.75
CA TYR A 29 10.25 -4.39 -9.76
C TYR A 29 10.91 -3.78 -8.53
N PHE A 30 10.64 -4.32 -7.33
CA PHE A 30 11.26 -3.84 -6.10
C PHE A 30 12.77 -4.05 -6.07
N LYS A 31 13.27 -5.16 -6.65
CA LYS A 31 14.70 -5.32 -6.89
C LYS A 31 15.28 -4.18 -7.74
N LYS A 32 14.64 -3.82 -8.85
CA LYS A 32 15.10 -2.70 -9.70
C LYS A 32 15.05 -1.37 -8.96
N ILE A 33 14.04 -1.15 -8.10
CA ILE A 33 13.95 0.06 -7.27
C ILE A 33 15.13 0.08 -6.28
N TYR A 34 15.40 -1.02 -5.60
CA TYR A 34 16.54 -1.18 -4.71
C TYR A 34 17.87 -0.94 -5.42
N ASP A 35 18.10 -1.57 -6.58
CA ASP A 35 19.34 -1.40 -7.36
C ASP A 35 19.56 0.08 -7.74
N ASN A 36 18.49 0.80 -8.13
CA ASN A 36 18.55 2.24 -8.42
C ASN A 36 18.81 3.09 -7.15
N LEU A 37 18.28 2.69 -5.99
CA LEU A 37 18.55 3.36 -4.72
C LEU A 37 20.00 3.16 -4.30
N VAL A 38 20.54 1.96 -4.46
CA VAL A 38 21.95 1.64 -4.21
C VAL A 38 22.88 2.45 -5.13
N GLU A 39 22.53 2.62 -6.41
CA GLU A 39 23.31 3.44 -7.34
C GLU A 39 23.37 4.92 -6.92
N LYS A 40 22.25 5.47 -6.42
CA LYS A 40 22.15 6.89 -6.05
C LYS A 40 22.67 7.17 -4.64
N LYS A 41 22.42 6.25 -3.71
CA LYS A 41 22.56 6.42 -2.26
C LYS A 41 22.91 5.11 -1.57
N LYS A 42 24.05 4.54 -1.97
CA LYS A 42 24.51 3.21 -1.54
C LYS A 42 24.41 2.98 -0.03
N GLU A 43 24.97 3.86 0.78
CA GLU A 43 25.06 3.67 2.23
C GLU A 43 23.68 3.63 2.91
N GLU A 44 22.79 4.57 2.56
CA GLU A 44 21.42 4.63 3.09
C GLU A 44 20.62 3.40 2.63
N ALA A 45 20.65 3.07 1.34
CA ALA A 45 19.90 1.95 0.78
C ALA A 45 20.36 0.59 1.33
N GLU A 46 21.68 0.40 1.51
CA GLU A 46 22.21 -0.81 2.12
C GLU A 46 21.91 -0.87 3.63
N ALA A 47 21.96 0.25 4.35
CA ALA A 47 21.61 0.28 5.77
C ALA A 47 20.14 -0.09 6.01
N ASP A 48 19.24 0.42 5.17
CA ASP A 48 17.80 0.28 5.38
C ASP A 48 17.22 -1.02 4.78
N TYR A 49 17.79 -1.53 3.67
CA TYR A 49 17.13 -2.59 2.88
C TYR A 49 18.02 -3.77 2.46
N LYS A 50 19.31 -3.82 2.83
CA LYS A 50 20.22 -4.90 2.38
C LYS A 50 19.76 -6.30 2.80
N ASP A 51 19.27 -6.43 4.02
CA ASP A 51 18.82 -7.71 4.58
C ASP A 51 17.35 -8.02 4.24
N ASP A 52 16.69 -7.13 3.49
CA ASP A 52 15.30 -7.26 3.05
C ASP A 52 15.17 -8.08 1.76
N ALA A 53 16.28 -8.32 1.06
CA ALA A 53 16.31 -9.14 -0.15
C ALA A 53 16.03 -10.63 0.16
N PRO A 54 15.36 -11.37 -0.74
CA PRO A 54 14.89 -10.95 -2.08
C PRO A 54 13.45 -10.44 -2.09
N ASP A 55 12.79 -10.36 -0.93
CA ASP A 55 11.36 -10.11 -0.83
C ASP A 55 11.01 -8.62 -0.71
N PHE A 56 11.95 -7.83 -0.20
CA PHE A 56 11.92 -6.38 -0.07
C PHE A 56 10.69 -5.89 0.74
N TYR A 57 10.36 -6.57 1.84
CA TYR A 57 9.19 -6.25 2.66
C TYR A 57 9.24 -4.83 3.24
N GLN A 58 10.35 -4.41 3.82
CA GLN A 58 10.52 -3.07 4.37
C GLN A 58 10.45 -2.00 3.27
N LEU A 59 11.14 -2.21 2.14
CA LEU A 59 11.06 -1.29 1.00
C LEU A 59 9.64 -1.20 0.43
N ARG A 60 8.90 -2.32 0.41
CA ARG A 60 7.50 -2.36 -0.04
C ARG A 60 6.56 -1.63 0.92
N GLU A 61 6.75 -1.76 2.22
CA GLU A 61 5.99 -1.00 3.24
C GLU A 61 6.24 0.50 3.10
N ASP A 62 7.50 0.92 2.98
CA ASP A 62 7.86 2.34 2.83
C ASP A 62 7.31 2.91 1.52
N TRP A 63 7.40 2.14 0.43
CA TRP A 63 6.80 2.53 -0.84
C TRP A 63 5.28 2.69 -0.71
N TRP A 64 4.59 1.77 -0.05
CA TRP A 64 3.15 1.89 0.17
C TRP A 64 2.82 3.11 1.02
N ALA A 65 3.52 3.32 2.13
CA ALA A 65 3.30 4.45 3.03
C ALA A 65 3.44 5.80 2.30
N LEU A 66 4.42 5.91 1.40
CA LEU A 66 4.65 7.12 0.59
C LEU A 66 3.62 7.31 -0.54
N ASN A 67 3.17 6.23 -1.17
CA ASN A 67 2.34 6.30 -2.38
C ASN A 67 0.84 6.05 -2.14
N ARG A 68 0.43 5.62 -0.93
CA ARG A 68 -0.97 5.25 -0.62
C ARG A 68 -1.97 6.36 -0.92
N GLN A 69 -1.57 7.63 -0.79
CA GLN A 69 -2.45 8.77 -1.09
C GLN A 69 -2.77 8.84 -2.59
N ASP A 70 -1.79 8.66 -3.45
CA ASP A 70 -1.98 8.72 -4.89
C ASP A 70 -2.71 7.47 -5.41
N VAL A 71 -2.44 6.30 -4.81
CA VAL A 71 -3.21 5.09 -5.06
C VAL A 71 -4.68 5.29 -4.66
N TRP A 72 -4.96 5.89 -3.49
CA TRP A 72 -6.33 6.18 -3.06
C TRP A 72 -7.03 7.15 -4.00
N LYS A 73 -6.35 8.21 -4.46
CA LYS A 73 -6.89 9.12 -5.48
C LYS A 73 -7.25 8.34 -6.75
N ALA A 74 -6.39 7.44 -7.23
CA ALA A 74 -6.71 6.64 -8.41
C ALA A 74 -7.93 5.73 -8.20
N ILE A 75 -8.01 5.02 -7.07
CA ILE A 75 -9.13 4.13 -6.72
C ILE A 75 -10.47 4.89 -6.70
N THR A 76 -10.44 6.11 -6.17
CA THR A 76 -11.64 6.93 -5.98
C THR A 76 -11.94 7.87 -7.15
N CYS A 77 -11.24 7.74 -8.28
CA CYS A 77 -11.40 8.65 -9.43
C CYS A 77 -12.84 8.74 -9.94
N ASP A 78 -13.54 7.60 -9.97
CA ASP A 78 -14.91 7.51 -10.46
C ASP A 78 -15.96 7.45 -9.34
N ALA A 79 -15.53 7.62 -8.08
CA ALA A 79 -16.49 7.80 -7.00
C ALA A 79 -17.19 9.15 -7.21
N HIS A 80 -18.51 9.15 -7.34
CA HIS A 80 -19.31 10.36 -7.54
C HIS A 80 -19.45 11.18 -6.23
N ASP A 81 -20.64 11.69 -5.92
CA ASP A 81 -20.95 12.50 -4.74
C ASP A 81 -20.93 11.72 -3.40
N SER A 82 -20.15 10.63 -3.35
CA SER A 82 -19.96 9.78 -2.18
C SER A 82 -18.94 10.36 -1.21
N ARG A 83 -19.16 10.11 0.09
CA ARG A 83 -18.23 10.44 1.18
C ARG A 83 -17.88 9.18 1.96
N TYR A 84 -16.64 9.08 2.40
CA TYR A 84 -16.21 8.01 3.29
C TYR A 84 -16.64 8.35 4.72
N ARG A 85 -17.31 7.43 5.41
CA ARG A 85 -17.81 7.63 6.78
C ARG A 85 -17.06 6.74 7.76
N LYS A 86 -16.61 7.30 8.87
CA LYS A 86 -16.06 6.54 10.01
C LYS A 86 -16.84 6.87 11.28
N MET A 87 -17.07 5.86 12.09
CA MET A 87 -17.65 5.99 13.42
C MET A 87 -16.53 5.94 14.46
N GLY A 88 -16.46 6.95 15.32
CA GLY A 88 -15.58 6.98 16.47
C GLY A 88 -16.07 6.05 17.58
N ALA A 89 -15.19 5.72 18.53
CA ALA A 89 -15.55 4.90 19.69
C ALA A 89 -16.59 5.58 20.61
N ASP A 90 -16.69 6.91 20.53
CA ASP A 90 -17.68 7.74 21.20
C ASP A 90 -19.04 7.82 20.46
N GLY A 91 -19.17 7.10 19.33
CA GLY A 91 -20.36 7.13 18.48
C GLY A 91 -20.43 8.34 17.54
N SER A 92 -19.42 9.22 17.53
CA SER A 92 -19.36 10.34 16.59
C SER A 92 -19.18 9.83 15.16
N ILE A 93 -19.85 10.46 14.19
CA ILE A 93 -19.67 10.15 12.77
C ILE A 93 -18.86 11.28 12.13
N THR A 94 -17.80 10.90 11.43
CA THR A 94 -17.00 11.84 10.63
C THR A 94 -16.98 11.39 9.18
N GLU A 95 -17.02 12.36 8.28
CA GLU A 95 -17.04 12.13 6.84
C GLU A 95 -15.79 12.69 6.18
N SER A 96 -15.44 12.14 5.02
CA SER A 96 -14.38 12.70 4.19
C SER A 96 -14.73 14.12 3.74
N ALA A 97 -13.76 15.03 3.84
CA ALA A 97 -13.98 16.47 3.60
C ALA A 97 -14.37 16.76 2.14
N MET A 98 -13.81 16.01 1.20
CA MET A 98 -14.12 16.11 -0.22
C MET A 98 -15.12 15.01 -0.64
N ARG A 99 -15.79 15.27 -1.75
CA ARG A 99 -16.55 14.24 -2.50
C ARG A 99 -15.59 13.17 -3.02
N GLN A 100 -16.12 12.12 -3.63
CA GLN A 100 -15.35 11.00 -4.13
C GLN A 100 -14.58 10.26 -3.00
N CYS A 101 -15.11 10.21 -1.78
CA CYS A 101 -14.47 9.51 -0.66
C CYS A 101 -13.02 9.97 -0.36
N ARG A 102 -12.69 11.26 -0.55
CA ARG A 102 -11.33 11.81 -0.38
C ARG A 102 -11.26 12.86 0.74
N ASN A 103 -10.10 12.98 1.37
CA ASN A 103 -9.74 14.19 2.11
C ASN A 103 -8.81 15.08 1.28
N VAL A 104 -8.56 16.29 1.77
CA VAL A 104 -7.70 17.29 1.12
C VAL A 104 -6.25 16.82 1.05
N ALA A 105 -5.75 16.20 2.13
CA ALA A 105 -4.33 15.84 2.25
C ALA A 105 -4.11 14.35 2.56
N ASP A 106 -5.08 13.66 3.13
CA ASP A 106 -4.93 12.32 3.69
C ASP A 106 -5.89 11.30 3.08
N VAL A 107 -5.62 10.02 3.33
CA VAL A 107 -6.53 8.92 3.03
C VAL A 107 -7.48 8.75 4.23
N PRO A 108 -8.81 8.83 4.05
CA PRO A 108 -9.75 8.83 5.17
C PRO A 108 -9.91 7.45 5.85
N THR A 109 -9.21 6.42 5.36
CA THR A 109 -9.25 5.05 5.86
C THR A 109 -7.85 4.56 6.28
N ASN A 110 -7.84 3.62 7.22
CA ASN A 110 -6.64 2.90 7.68
C ASN A 110 -6.79 1.38 7.54
N PHE A 111 -7.75 0.91 6.72
CA PHE A 111 -7.93 -0.54 6.49
C PHE A 111 -6.70 -1.21 5.90
N ASP A 112 -5.84 -0.47 5.20
CA ASP A 112 -4.54 -0.92 4.73
C ASP A 112 -3.52 -1.15 5.85
N TYR A 113 -3.81 -0.78 7.10
CA TYR A 113 -2.98 -1.10 8.27
C TYR A 113 -3.66 -2.07 9.25
N VAL A 114 -4.86 -2.56 8.92
CA VAL A 114 -5.55 -3.60 9.69
C VAL A 114 -5.14 -4.96 9.12
N PRO A 115 -4.82 -5.98 9.96
CA PRO A 115 -4.54 -7.32 9.46
C PRO A 115 -5.68 -7.85 8.59
N GLN A 116 -5.36 -8.39 7.40
CA GLN A 116 -6.36 -8.80 6.40
C GLN A 116 -7.44 -9.74 6.93
N TYR A 117 -7.11 -10.62 7.88
CA TYR A 117 -8.08 -11.53 8.52
C TYR A 117 -9.18 -10.81 9.32
N LEU A 118 -8.93 -9.59 9.79
CA LEU A 118 -9.86 -8.79 10.60
C LEU A 118 -10.66 -7.76 9.77
N CYS A 119 -10.35 -7.65 8.48
CA CYS A 119 -11.02 -6.74 7.54
C CYS A 119 -12.36 -7.29 7.05
#